data_AF-F3P4W4-F1
#
_entry.id   AF-F3P4W4-F1
#
_cell.length_a   1.000
_cell.length_b   1.000
_cell.length_c   1.000
_cell.angle_alpha   90.00
_cell.angle_beta   90.00
_cell.angle_gamma   90.00
#
_symmetry.space_group_name_H-M   'P 1'
#
loop_
_entity.id
_entity.type
_entity.pdbx_description
1 polymer ?
#
loop_
_entity_poly.entity_id
_entity_poly.type
_entity_poly.pdbx_seq_one_letter_code
_entity_poly.pdbx_strand_id
1 'polypeptide(L)'
;MGIVLEKLGYLIDCEKNGGANCNGRNQLSFNDALQVILDDMPVTPFIGDDESENEVHENELSVDDTSDAWKRNIRAAYMGLKHADRTMPDSLDLINALRKSILVVRFWIAHQLGVHENVLKEGRKYDPLSKKFIGID
;
A
#
# COMPACT_ATOMS: atom_id res chain seq x y z
N MET A 1 3.29 -10.72 -4.70
CA MET A 1 2.79 -9.32 -4.74
C MET A 1 3.85 -8.26 -4.89
N GLY A 2 5.02 -8.34 -4.24
CA GLY A 2 6.07 -7.31 -4.39
C GLY A 2 6.44 -6.98 -5.85
N ILE A 3 6.66 -8.01 -6.69
CA ILE A 3 6.92 -7.80 -8.14
C ILE A 3 5.75 -7.09 -8.84
N VAL A 4 4.49 -7.40 -8.48
CA VAL A 4 3.31 -6.79 -9.09
C VAL A 4 3.23 -5.30 -8.75
N LEU A 5 3.49 -4.91 -7.50
CA LEU A 5 3.53 -3.51 -7.09
C LEU A 5 4.70 -2.75 -7.74
N GLU A 6 5.88 -3.38 -7.81
CA GLU A 6 7.05 -2.80 -8.49
C GLU A 6 6.75 -2.51 -9.97
N LYS A 7 6.10 -3.46 -10.66
CA LYS A 7 5.71 -3.29 -12.06
C LYS A 7 4.58 -2.30 -12.24
N LEU A 8 3.60 -2.27 -11.35
CA LEU A 8 2.53 -1.29 -11.40
C LEU A 8 3.07 0.13 -11.27
N GLY A 9 3.90 0.41 -10.25
CA GLY A 9 4.53 1.72 -10.08
C GLY A 9 5.41 2.11 -11.27
N TYR A 10 6.18 1.17 -11.82
CA TYR A 10 6.96 1.42 -13.03
C TYR A 10 6.10 1.79 -14.24
N LEU A 11 4.98 1.08 -14.47
CA LEU A 11 4.08 1.38 -15.58
C LEU A 11 3.40 2.74 -15.41
N ILE A 12 2.94 3.07 -14.20
CA ILE A 12 2.40 4.40 -13.89
C ILE A 12 3.46 5.47 -14.20
N ASP A 13 4.69 5.28 -13.75
CA ASP A 13 5.77 6.24 -13.96
C ASP A 13 6.08 6.47 -15.44
N CYS A 14 6.19 5.40 -16.22
CA CYS A 14 6.44 5.50 -17.65
C CYS A 14 5.28 6.16 -18.42
N GLU A 15 4.05 5.73 -18.16
CA GLU A 15 2.88 6.14 -18.95
C GLU A 15 2.36 7.52 -18.57
N LYS A 16 2.45 7.90 -17.28
CA LYS A 16 1.84 9.13 -16.76
C LYS A 16 2.87 10.19 -16.35
N ASN A 17 4.04 9.77 -15.86
CA ASN A 17 5.06 10.69 -15.33
C ASN A 17 6.28 10.84 -16.24
N GLY A 18 6.28 10.23 -17.43
CA GLY A 18 7.37 10.31 -18.39
C GLY A 18 8.67 9.64 -17.92
N GLY A 19 8.60 8.69 -16.99
CA GLY A 19 9.76 8.00 -16.42
C GLY A 19 10.59 8.85 -15.45
N ALA A 20 9.99 9.90 -14.87
CA ALA A 20 10.69 10.87 -14.03
C ALA A 20 11.35 10.26 -12.78
N ASN A 21 10.85 9.13 -12.29
CA ASN A 21 11.36 8.47 -11.08
C ASN A 21 12.36 7.33 -11.41
N CYS A 22 12.60 7.04 -12.69
CA CYS A 22 13.55 6.02 -13.10
C CYS A 22 15.00 6.51 -13.01
N ASN A 23 15.92 5.60 -12.65
CA ASN A 23 17.36 5.89 -12.68
C ASN A 23 17.91 5.90 -14.13
N GLY A 24 19.20 6.22 -14.29
CA GLY A 24 19.88 6.25 -15.60
C GLY A 24 19.92 4.91 -16.37
N ARG A 25 19.43 3.81 -15.79
CA ARG A 25 19.24 2.51 -16.44
C ARG A 25 17.76 2.20 -16.73
N ASN A 26 16.89 3.20 -16.61
CA ASN A 26 15.44 3.07 -16.73
C ASN A 26 14.84 2.05 -15.73
N GLN A 27 15.37 2.03 -14.50
CA GLN A 27 14.90 1.16 -13.43
C GLN A 27 14.29 2.01 -12.30
N LEU A 28 13.18 1.53 -11.76
CA LEU A 28 12.51 2.11 -10.60
C LEU A 28 12.73 1.21 -9.38
N SER A 29 13.12 1.79 -8.25
CA SER A 29 13.29 1.00 -7.02
C SER A 29 11.94 0.56 -6.46
N PHE A 30 11.92 -0.52 -5.67
CA PHE A 30 10.67 -1.01 -5.08
C PHE A 30 9.96 0.08 -4.26
N ASN A 31 10.70 0.85 -3.46
CA ASN A 31 10.10 1.90 -2.63
C ASN A 31 9.56 3.06 -3.46
N ASP A 32 10.29 3.48 -4.49
CA ASP A 32 9.85 4.57 -5.36
C ASP A 32 8.60 4.13 -6.14
N ALA A 33 8.53 2.87 -6.56
CA ALA A 33 7.33 2.30 -7.16
C ALA A 33 6.11 2.35 -6.24
N LEU A 34 6.27 2.09 -4.94
CA LEU A 34 5.17 2.23 -3.98
C LEU A 34 4.72 3.69 -3.87
N GLN A 35 5.66 4.64 -3.83
CA GLN A 35 5.33 6.05 -3.73
C GLN A 35 4.61 6.54 -5.00
N VAL A 36 5.09 6.16 -6.19
CA VAL A 36 4.43 6.48 -7.47
C VAL A 36 2.98 5.97 -7.51
N ILE A 37 2.71 4.77 -6.95
CA ILE A 37 1.33 4.28 -6.85
C ILE A 37 0.49 5.20 -5.98
N LEU A 38 1.00 5.61 -4.81
CA LEU A 38 0.26 6.47 -3.89
C LEU A 38 0.01 7.86 -4.48
N ASP A 39 1.00 8.43 -5.18
CA ASP A 39 0.89 9.75 -5.80
C ASP A 39 -0.13 9.76 -6.96
N ASP A 40 -0.38 8.61 -7.61
CA ASP A 40 -1.41 8.43 -8.64
C ASP A 40 -2.81 8.13 -8.06
N MET A 41 -2.99 8.19 -6.74
CA MET A 41 -4.26 7.91 -6.07
C MET A 41 -4.81 9.16 -5.35
N PRO A 42 -5.97 9.70 -5.75
CA PRO A 42 -6.59 10.82 -5.03
C PRO A 42 -7.17 10.41 -3.66
N VAL A 43 -7.48 9.12 -3.49
CA VAL A 43 -7.94 8.55 -2.22
C VAL A 43 -7.19 7.25 -1.96
N THR A 44 -6.52 7.18 -0.82
CA THR A 44 -5.80 5.97 -0.37
C THR A 44 -6.68 5.14 0.59
N PRO A 45 -6.34 3.87 0.85
CA PRO A 45 -7.06 3.07 1.83
C PRO A 45 -6.57 3.26 3.29
N PHE A 46 -5.75 4.27 3.58
CA PHE A 46 -5.12 4.49 4.89
C PHE A 46 -5.90 5.54 5.68
N ILE A 47 -6.54 5.15 6.80
CA ILE A 47 -7.28 6.12 7.62
C ILE A 47 -6.30 7.00 8.41
N GLY A 48 -5.20 6.41 8.87
CA GLY A 48 -4.19 7.14 9.64
C GLY A 48 -3.48 8.26 8.89
N ASP A 49 -3.61 8.34 7.56
CA ASP A 49 -3.08 9.45 6.75
C ASP A 49 -4.04 10.66 6.71
N ASP A 50 -5.34 10.45 6.97
CA ASP A 50 -6.39 11.49 6.94
C ASP A 50 -6.52 12.21 8.30
N GLU A 51 -6.07 11.59 9.41
CA GLU A 51 -6.20 12.11 10.77
C GLU A 51 -5.02 13.02 11.13
N SER A 52 -5.22 14.34 11.07
CA SER A 52 -4.24 15.32 11.53
C SER A 52 -4.17 15.36 13.08
N GLU A 53 -3.25 14.63 13.69
CA GLU A 53 -2.72 14.71 15.08
C GLU A 53 -3.66 14.98 16.30
N ASN A 54 -4.97 15.22 16.16
CA ASN A 54 -5.80 15.88 17.18
C ASN A 54 -7.20 15.29 17.42
N GLU A 55 -7.52 14.10 16.92
CA GLU A 55 -8.74 13.39 17.35
C GLU A 55 -8.40 11.98 17.84
N VAL A 56 -8.27 11.84 19.15
CA VAL A 56 -8.19 10.53 19.82
C VAL A 56 -9.59 9.92 19.78
N HIS A 57 -9.90 9.17 18.75
CA HIS A 57 -11.03 8.25 18.79
C HIS A 57 -10.58 6.94 19.46
N GLU A 58 -11.21 6.63 20.59
CA GLU A 58 -10.96 5.46 21.45
C GLU A 58 -11.31 4.10 20.80
N ASN A 59 -11.27 3.97 19.47
CA ASN A 59 -11.53 2.72 18.77
C ASN A 59 -10.42 2.41 17.75
N GLU A 60 -9.45 1.62 18.19
CA GLU A 60 -8.63 0.70 17.39
C GLU A 60 -8.03 1.22 16.05
N LEU A 61 -7.58 2.48 15.96
CA LEU A 61 -6.60 2.81 14.92
C LEU A 61 -5.27 2.17 15.31
N SER A 62 -5.00 1.00 14.73
CA SER A 62 -3.68 0.40 14.83
C SER A 62 -2.68 1.38 14.21
N VAL A 63 -1.60 1.67 14.92
CA VAL A 63 -0.42 2.44 14.42
C VAL A 63 0.09 1.94 13.05
N ASP A 64 -0.34 0.75 12.63
CA ASP A 64 -0.09 0.11 11.33
C ASP A 64 -0.99 0.57 10.16
N ASP A 65 -1.94 1.50 10.32
CA ASP A 65 -2.88 1.90 9.24
C ASP A 65 -2.49 3.16 8.44
N THR A 66 -1.20 3.53 8.44
CA THR A 66 -0.64 4.62 7.62
C THR A 66 0.01 4.10 6.34
N SER A 67 0.13 4.95 5.31
CA SER A 67 0.86 4.59 4.09
C SER A 67 2.33 4.27 4.36
N ASP A 68 2.98 4.96 5.29
CA ASP A 68 4.35 4.69 5.71
C ASP A 68 4.48 3.33 6.40
N ALA A 69 3.53 2.96 7.26
CA ALA A 69 3.49 1.63 7.86
C ALA A 69 3.33 0.54 6.81
N TRP A 70 2.43 0.74 5.85
CA TRP A 70 2.28 -0.18 4.74
C TRP A 70 3.56 -0.32 3.90
N LYS A 71 4.17 0.78 3.47
CA LYS A 71 5.43 0.78 2.69
C LYS A 71 6.53 0.00 3.41
N ARG A 72 6.68 0.21 4.72
CA ARG A 72 7.66 -0.50 5.55
C ARG A 72 7.38 -2.01 5.59
N ASN A 73 6.12 -2.38 5.85
CA ASN A 73 5.72 -3.77 6.06
C ASN A 73 5.81 -4.57 4.75
N ILE A 74 5.35 -4.00 3.62
CA ILE A 74 5.47 -4.69 2.32
C ILE A 74 6.92 -4.74 1.82
N ARG A 75 7.76 -3.74 2.15
CA ARG A 75 9.21 -3.80 1.87
C ARG A 75 9.86 -4.91 2.68
N ALA A 76 9.57 -5.03 3.97
CA ALA A 76 10.09 -6.10 4.81
C ALA A 76 9.69 -7.48 4.25
N ALA A 77 8.41 -7.67 3.90
CA ALA A 77 7.91 -8.89 3.27
C ALA A 77 8.60 -9.18 1.93
N TYR A 78 8.74 -8.17 1.06
CA TYR A 78 9.40 -8.31 -0.24
C TYR A 78 10.87 -8.70 -0.08
N MET A 79 11.61 -8.02 0.81
CA MET A 79 13.02 -8.29 1.04
C MET A 79 13.24 -9.67 1.66
N GLY A 80 12.46 -10.05 2.69
CA GLY A 80 12.55 -11.36 3.33
C GLY A 80 12.24 -12.53 2.38
N LEU A 81 11.28 -12.35 1.47
CA LEU A 81 10.93 -13.36 0.47
C LEU A 81 11.95 -13.45 -0.69
N LYS A 82 12.54 -12.31 -1.09
CA LYS A 82 13.43 -12.23 -2.26
C LYS A 82 14.88 -12.56 -1.94
N HIS A 83 15.32 -12.25 -0.73
CA HIS A 83 16.72 -12.30 -0.33
C HIS A 83 16.88 -13.27 0.85
N ALA A 84 17.57 -14.40 0.60
CA ALA A 84 17.74 -15.47 1.60
C ALA A 84 18.55 -15.04 2.83
N ASP A 85 19.31 -13.96 2.74
CA ASP A 85 20.09 -13.36 3.83
C ASP A 85 19.29 -12.39 4.71
N ARG A 86 18.01 -12.14 4.38
CA ARG A 86 17.13 -11.24 5.15
C ARG A 86 16.25 -12.02 6.11
N THR A 87 16.03 -11.45 7.28
CA THR A 87 15.08 -11.99 8.26
C THR A 87 13.68 -12.03 7.65
N MET A 88 13.09 -13.23 7.63
CA MET A 88 11.73 -13.44 7.18
C MET A 88 10.75 -12.95 8.25
N PRO A 89 9.81 -12.05 7.93
CA PRO A 89 8.74 -11.68 8.84
C PRO A 89 7.86 -12.89 9.19
N ASP A 90 7.14 -12.83 10.31
CA ASP A 90 6.21 -13.90 10.66
C ASP A 90 5.04 -14.00 9.66
N SER A 91 4.35 -15.14 9.67
CA SER A 91 3.28 -15.42 8.72
C SER A 91 2.08 -14.48 8.85
N LEU A 92 1.77 -13.98 10.05
CA LEU A 92 0.67 -13.05 10.30
C LEU A 92 1.02 -11.66 9.75
N ASP A 93 2.27 -11.23 9.89
CA ASP A 93 2.78 -10.00 9.30
C ASP A 93 2.80 -10.07 7.76
N LEU A 94 3.24 -11.20 7.20
CA LEU A 94 3.24 -11.42 5.75
C LEU A 94 1.82 -11.36 5.16
N ILE A 95 0.86 -12.06 5.77
CA ILE A 95 -0.52 -12.07 5.27
C ILE A 95 -1.20 -10.71 5.45
N ASN A 96 -0.86 -9.96 6.51
CA ASN A 96 -1.37 -8.61 6.71
C ASN A 96 -0.76 -7.59 5.74
N ALA A 97 0.54 -7.71 5.41
CA ALA A 97 1.19 -6.91 4.37
C ALA A 97 0.57 -7.21 2.99
N LEU A 98 0.27 -8.48 2.70
CA LEU A 98 -0.44 -8.91 1.50
C LEU A 98 -1.86 -8.31 1.45
N ARG A 99 -2.65 -8.48 2.52
CA ARG A 99 -4.02 -7.94 2.67
C ARG A 99 -4.06 -6.46 2.32
N LYS A 100 -3.21 -5.66 2.97
CA LYS A 100 -3.21 -4.21 2.77
C LYS A 100 -2.76 -3.83 1.36
N SER A 101 -1.81 -4.57 0.78
CA SER A 101 -1.38 -4.37 -0.60
C SER A 101 -2.47 -4.67 -1.63
N ILE A 102 -3.28 -5.70 -1.41
CA ILE A 102 -4.46 -5.97 -2.27
C ILE A 102 -5.45 -4.81 -2.15
N LEU A 103 -5.69 -4.31 -0.94
CA LEU A 103 -6.59 -3.17 -0.73
C LEU A 103 -6.11 -1.91 -1.48
N VAL A 104 -4.81 -1.60 -1.45
CA VAL A 104 -4.22 -0.50 -2.25
C VAL A 104 -4.51 -0.68 -3.73
N VAL A 105 -4.26 -1.86 -4.29
CA VAL A 105 -4.52 -2.13 -5.71
C VAL A 105 -6.01 -2.01 -6.04
N ARG A 106 -6.91 -2.45 -5.15
CA ARG A 106 -8.37 -2.30 -5.35
C ARG A 106 -8.79 -0.83 -5.43
N PHE A 107 -8.27 0.01 -4.52
CA PHE A 107 -8.54 1.44 -4.54
C PHE A 107 -7.98 2.09 -5.81
N TRP A 108 -6.76 1.75 -6.21
CA TRP A 108 -6.15 2.25 -7.44
C TRP A 108 -6.99 1.87 -8.68
N ILE A 109 -7.39 0.59 -8.81
CA ILE A 109 -8.24 0.12 -9.92
C ILE A 109 -9.58 0.86 -9.91
N ALA A 110 -10.23 1.00 -8.76
CA ALA A 110 -11.52 1.69 -8.67
C ALA A 110 -11.41 3.16 -9.11
N HIS A 111 -10.30 3.84 -8.77
CA HIS A 111 -9.99 5.16 -9.29
C HIS A 111 -9.84 5.15 -10.82
N GLN A 112 -9.06 4.21 -11.40
CA GLN A 112 -8.92 4.11 -12.86
C GLN A 112 -10.25 3.82 -13.58
N LEU A 113 -11.21 3.18 -12.91
CA LEU A 113 -12.56 2.92 -13.42
C LEU A 113 -13.52 4.12 -13.27
N GLY A 114 -13.07 5.24 -12.70
CA GLY A 114 -13.87 6.45 -12.52
C GLY A 114 -14.83 6.40 -11.33
N VAL A 115 -14.61 5.52 -10.36
CA VAL A 115 -15.38 5.54 -9.10
C VAL A 115 -15.13 6.86 -8.38
N HIS A 116 -16.22 7.52 -7.98
CA HIS A 116 -16.13 8.81 -7.28
C HIS A 116 -15.40 8.69 -5.93
N GLU A 117 -14.62 9.71 -5.60
CA GLU A 117 -13.78 9.75 -4.38
C GLU A 117 -14.57 9.57 -3.09
N ASN A 118 -15.77 10.15 -2.99
CA ASN A 118 -16.64 9.99 -1.83
C ASN A 118 -17.05 8.52 -1.63
N VAL A 119 -17.33 7.79 -2.71
CA VAL A 119 -17.64 6.36 -2.68
C VAL A 119 -16.42 5.56 -2.21
N LEU A 120 -15.20 5.94 -2.63
CA LEU A 120 -13.97 5.28 -2.15
C LEU A 120 -13.74 5.54 -0.64
N LYS A 121 -13.93 6.78 -0.18
CA LYS A 121 -13.80 7.15 1.23
C LYS A 121 -14.81 6.41 2.10
N GLU A 122 -16.09 6.41 1.70
CA GLU A 122 -17.14 5.69 2.43
C GLU A 122 -17.01 4.17 2.33
N GLY A 123 -16.56 3.66 1.18
CA GLY A 123 -16.36 2.23 0.93
C GLY A 123 -15.24 1.63 1.79
N ARG A 124 -14.27 2.45 2.22
CA ARG A 124 -13.13 2.01 3.05
C ARG A 124 -13.56 1.23 4.29
N LYS A 125 -14.59 1.69 5.02
CA LYS A 125 -15.10 1.00 6.23
C LYS A 125 -15.80 -0.33 5.96
N TYR A 126 -16.24 -0.56 4.73
CA TYR A 126 -16.99 -1.77 4.36
C TYR A 126 -16.14 -2.79 3.60
N ASP A 127 -14.94 -2.43 3.14
CA ASP A 127 -14.06 -3.39 2.47
C ASP A 127 -13.60 -4.47 3.48
N PRO A 128 -13.78 -5.76 3.17
CA PRO A 128 -13.38 -6.84 4.07
C PRO A 128 -11.87 -6.86 4.35
N LEU A 129 -11.04 -6.30 3.47
CA LEU A 129 -9.60 -6.22 3.66
C LEU A 129 -9.17 -5.02 4.51
N SER A 130 -10.08 -4.15 4.95
CA SER A 130 -9.75 -3.03 5.84
C SER A 130 -9.38 -3.49 7.26
N LYS A 131 -9.90 -4.63 7.72
CA LYS A 131 -9.62 -5.17 9.06
C LYS A 131 -8.40 -6.09 9.09
N LYS A 132 -7.50 -5.90 10.06
CA LYS A 132 -6.29 -6.71 10.23
C LYS A 132 -6.67 -8.15 10.61
N PHE A 133 -5.94 -9.13 10.08
CA PHE A 133 -6.01 -10.49 10.59
C PHE A 133 -5.34 -10.56 11.96
N ILE A 134 -5.97 -11.26 12.89
CA ILE A 134 -5.45 -11.53 14.23
C ILE A 134 -5.13 -13.03 14.35
N GLY A 135 -4.11 -13.36 15.13
CA GLY A 135 -3.79 -14.74 15.48
C GLY A 135 -4.93 -15.36 16.30
N ILE A 136 -5.09 -16.67 16.19
CA ILE A 136 -5.96 -17.45 17.08
C ILE A 136 -5.04 -18.07 18.12
N ASP A 137 -5.33 -17.83 19.40
CA ASP A 137 -4.64 -18.45 20.54
C ASP A 137 -5.01 -19.93 20.72
#